data_AF-A0A662HI45-F1
#
_entry.id   AF-A0A662HI45-F1
#
_cell.length_a   1.000
_cell.length_b   1.000
_cell.length_c   1.000
_cell.angle_alpha   90.00
_cell.angle_beta   90.00
_cell.angle_gamma   90.00
#
_symmetry.space_group_name_H-M   'P 1'
#
loop_
_entity.id
_entity.type
_entity.pdbx_description
1 polymer ?
#
loop_
_entity_poly.entity_id
_entity_poly.type
_entity_poly.pdbx_seq_one_letter_code
_entity_poly.pdbx_strand_id
1 'polypeptide(L)'
;MEHLIKLDVPYRHGETILNFLNPFYVDPHFPIEEVIQLLTKDFFPPQNILHQIRWFEDTRSPRAALHAYRMLILPMYIFVKGKVEMNMFKAMEELGLELEGPELCKELYTAPYTRGRRASLSEDEYEMVRAEIWDLYKKYESAEGPAWDEGRWLSLKARLIRTYYTA
;
A
#
# COMPACT_ATOMS: atom_id res chain seq x y z
N MET A 1 1.78 1.09 20.99
CA MET A 1 1.72 -0.39 20.90
C MET A 1 0.40 -1.01 21.33
N GLU A 2 -0.33 -0.44 22.30
CA GLU A 2 -1.66 -0.95 22.71
C GLU A 2 -2.70 -0.86 21.61
N HIS A 3 -2.59 0.15 20.76
CA HIS A 3 -3.32 0.31 19.51
C HIS A 3 -3.17 -0.89 18.54
N LEU A 4 -1.97 -1.46 18.39
CA LEU A 4 -1.69 -2.52 17.40
C LEU A 4 -2.40 -3.85 17.75
N ILE A 5 -2.43 -4.18 19.04
CA ILE A 5 -3.06 -5.41 19.55
C ILE A 5 -4.57 -5.25 19.69
N LYS A 6 -5.03 -4.05 20.05
CA LYS A 6 -6.45 -3.78 20.32
C LYS A 6 -7.24 -3.29 19.11
N LEU A 7 -6.64 -2.61 18.13
CA LEU A 7 -7.40 -1.88 17.10
C LEU A 7 -7.13 -2.27 15.64
N ASP A 8 -5.99 -2.85 15.26
CA ASP A 8 -5.67 -2.90 13.81
C ASP A 8 -5.59 -4.29 13.19
N VAL A 9 -4.98 -5.29 13.86
CA VAL A 9 -4.94 -6.66 13.29
C VAL A 9 -6.31 -7.35 13.30
N PRO A 10 -7.11 -7.26 14.37
CA PRO A 10 -8.48 -7.83 14.38
C PRO A 10 -9.44 -7.08 13.44
N TYR A 11 -9.24 -5.77 13.24
CA TYR A 11 -10.15 -4.91 12.48
C TYR A 11 -9.70 -4.68 11.03
N ARG A 12 -8.52 -5.19 10.65
CA ARG A 12 -8.03 -5.25 9.27
C ARG A 12 -7.87 -3.87 8.61
N HIS A 13 -7.24 -2.92 9.31
CA HIS A 13 -7.00 -1.57 8.80
C HIS A 13 -5.62 -1.44 8.11
N GLY A 14 -5.60 -1.43 6.78
CA GLY A 14 -4.37 -1.48 5.98
C GLY A 14 -3.54 -0.21 5.94
N GLU A 15 -4.12 0.96 6.18
CA GLU A 15 -3.37 2.23 6.20
C GLU A 15 -2.40 2.29 7.39
N THR A 16 -2.86 1.84 8.57
CA THR A 16 -2.03 1.68 9.75
C THR A 16 -0.86 0.72 9.48
N ILE A 17 -1.11 -0.36 8.74
CA ILE A 17 -0.09 -1.34 8.38
C ILE A 17 0.95 -0.73 7.44
N LEU A 18 0.53 -0.04 6.37
CA LEU A 18 1.46 0.68 5.47
C LEU A 18 2.28 1.74 6.21
N ASN A 19 1.73 2.37 7.25
CA ASN A 19 2.47 3.30 8.10
C ASN A 19 3.49 2.58 9.00
N PHE A 20 3.17 1.40 9.53
CA PHE A 20 4.12 0.58 10.30
C PHE A 20 5.24 -0.01 9.44
N LEU A 21 5.04 -0.20 8.14
CA LEU A 21 6.12 -0.60 7.24
C LEU A 21 7.20 0.48 7.08
N ASN A 22 6.97 1.68 7.62
CA ASN A 22 8.00 2.70 7.71
C ASN A 22 8.85 2.45 8.97
N PRO A 23 10.15 2.10 8.83
CA PRO A 23 10.99 1.59 9.92
C PRO A 23 11.20 2.56 11.09
N PHE A 24 10.88 3.84 10.92
CA PHE A 24 10.93 4.82 12.02
C PHE A 24 9.91 4.58 13.13
N TYR A 25 8.80 3.88 12.85
CA TYR A 25 7.67 3.76 13.78
C TYR A 25 7.60 2.40 14.50
N VAL A 26 8.58 1.53 14.30
CA VAL A 26 8.55 0.14 14.78
C VAL A 26 9.70 -0.10 15.77
N ASP A 27 9.36 -0.59 16.96
CA ASP A 27 10.35 -1.10 17.92
C ASP A 27 11.18 -2.20 17.24
N PRO A 28 12.52 -2.20 17.32
CA PRO A 28 13.36 -3.23 16.72
C PRO A 28 13.02 -4.67 17.13
N HIS A 29 12.35 -4.87 18.27
CA HIS A 29 11.90 -6.19 18.76
C HIS A 29 10.48 -6.54 18.31
N PHE A 30 9.81 -5.65 17.57
CA PHE A 30 8.49 -5.93 17.05
C PHE A 30 8.59 -6.86 15.83
N PRO A 31 7.88 -8.02 15.84
CA PRO A 31 8.01 -9.04 14.80
C PRO A 31 7.20 -8.66 13.55
N ILE A 32 7.62 -7.60 12.84
CA ILE A 32 6.90 -7.06 11.68
C ILE A 32 6.78 -8.08 10.56
N GLU A 33 7.79 -8.90 10.32
CA GLU A 33 7.81 -9.98 9.31
C GLU A 33 6.71 -11.01 9.55
N GLU A 34 6.42 -11.32 10.81
CA GLU A 34 5.36 -12.26 11.16
C GLU A 34 3.97 -11.64 11.01
N VAL A 35 3.84 -10.33 11.27
CA VAL A 35 2.61 -9.58 10.99
C VAL A 35 2.35 -9.52 9.49
N ILE A 36 3.38 -9.27 8.68
CA ILE A 36 3.29 -9.21 7.21
C ILE A 36 2.73 -10.50 6.62
N GLN A 37 3.14 -11.64 7.17
CA GLN A 37 2.67 -12.95 6.71
C GLN A 37 1.21 -13.26 7.10
N LEU A 38 0.59 -12.44 7.96
CA LEU A 38 -0.84 -12.53 8.28
C LEU A 38 -1.68 -11.60 7.40
N LEU A 39 -1.06 -10.75 6.57
CA LEU A 39 -1.77 -9.79 5.76
C LEU A 39 -2.47 -10.47 4.60
N THR A 40 -3.78 -10.34 4.61
CA THR A 40 -4.65 -10.76 3.51
C THR A 40 -5.22 -9.52 2.82
N LYS A 41 -5.87 -9.74 1.67
CA LYS A 41 -6.55 -8.67 0.94
C LYS A 41 -7.58 -7.91 1.78
N ASP A 42 -8.18 -8.57 2.77
CA ASP A 42 -9.18 -7.96 3.66
C ASP A 42 -8.61 -6.82 4.52
N PHE A 43 -7.28 -6.76 4.69
CA PHE A 43 -6.60 -5.64 5.34
C PHE A 43 -6.61 -4.38 4.48
N PHE A 44 -6.85 -4.50 3.18
CA PHE A 44 -6.77 -3.41 2.22
C PHE A 44 -8.11 -3.27 1.49
N PRO A 45 -9.14 -2.79 2.20
CA PRO A 45 -10.49 -2.90 1.70
C PRO A 45 -10.72 -1.94 0.52
N PRO A 46 -11.53 -2.34 -0.48
CA PRO A 46 -11.68 -1.61 -1.74
C PRO A 46 -12.08 -0.14 -1.57
N GLN A 47 -12.88 0.20 -0.55
CA GLN A 47 -13.35 1.58 -0.35
C GLN A 47 -12.21 2.60 -0.17
N ASN A 48 -11.10 2.19 0.48
CA ASN A 48 -9.97 3.09 0.71
C ASN A 48 -9.24 3.35 -0.62
N ILE A 49 -9.07 2.31 -1.43
CA ILE A 49 -8.44 2.39 -2.74
C ILE A 49 -9.29 3.25 -3.68
N LEU A 50 -10.60 2.99 -3.74
CA LEU A 50 -11.55 3.75 -4.55
C LEU A 50 -11.61 5.23 -4.13
N HIS A 51 -11.43 5.53 -2.84
CA HIS A 51 -11.32 6.93 -2.39
C HIS A 51 -10.09 7.62 -2.98
N GLN A 52 -8.93 6.96 -3.01
CA GLN A 52 -7.71 7.53 -3.58
C GLN A 52 -7.80 7.68 -5.11
N ILE A 53 -8.44 6.73 -5.80
CA ILE A 53 -8.72 6.83 -7.24
C ILE A 53 -9.60 8.06 -7.52
N ARG A 54 -10.70 8.22 -6.78
CA ARG A 54 -11.58 9.40 -6.93
C ARG A 54 -10.85 10.70 -6.62
N TRP A 55 -10.03 10.74 -5.58
CA TRP A 55 -9.24 11.93 -5.27
C TRP A 55 -8.28 12.30 -6.40
N PHE A 56 -7.68 11.31 -7.06
CA PHE A 56 -6.92 11.53 -8.29
C PHE A 56 -7.81 12.06 -9.43
N GLU A 57 -8.99 11.48 -9.67
CA GLU A 57 -9.91 11.92 -10.72
C GLU A 57 -10.36 13.38 -10.52
N ASP A 58 -10.63 13.78 -9.27
CA ASP A 58 -11.05 15.14 -8.91
C ASP A 58 -9.93 16.17 -9.06
N THR A 59 -8.69 15.81 -8.68
CA THR A 59 -7.57 16.75 -8.63
C THR A 59 -6.70 16.74 -9.88
N ARG A 60 -6.69 15.61 -10.60
CA ARG A 60 -5.79 15.28 -11.72
C ARG A 60 -4.31 15.50 -11.39
N SER A 61 -3.96 15.44 -10.10
CA SER A 61 -2.60 15.76 -9.65
C SER A 61 -1.68 14.56 -9.81
N PRO A 62 -0.44 14.73 -10.34
CA PRO A 62 0.56 13.67 -10.38
C PRO A 62 0.81 13.03 -9.00
N ARG A 63 0.76 13.83 -7.93
CA ARG A 63 0.94 13.34 -6.55
C ARG A 63 -0.21 12.44 -6.10
N ALA A 64 -1.45 12.81 -6.42
CA ALA A 64 -2.61 12.00 -6.09
C ALA A 64 -2.58 10.68 -6.88
N ALA A 65 -2.18 10.72 -8.16
CA ALA A 65 -2.00 9.53 -8.98
C ALA A 65 -0.96 8.57 -8.40
N LEU A 66 0.22 9.09 -8.01
CA LEU A 66 1.27 8.30 -7.34
C LEU A 66 0.77 7.64 -6.05
N HIS A 67 -0.11 8.31 -5.31
CA HIS A 67 -0.69 7.74 -4.10
C HIS A 67 -1.70 6.63 -4.41
N ALA A 68 -2.54 6.81 -5.44
CA ALA A 68 -3.44 5.75 -5.92
C ALA A 68 -2.66 4.50 -6.38
N TYR A 69 -1.59 4.69 -7.16
CA TYR A 69 -0.69 3.59 -7.55
C TYR A 69 -0.10 2.88 -6.34
N ARG A 70 0.40 3.63 -5.35
CA ARG A 70 1.01 3.07 -4.15
C ARG A 70 0.02 2.20 -3.35
N MET A 71 -1.22 2.65 -3.24
CA MET A 71 -2.29 1.94 -2.54
C MET A 71 -2.78 0.68 -3.27
N LEU A 72 -2.41 0.51 -4.54
CA LEU A 72 -2.66 -0.71 -5.31
C LEU A 72 -1.46 -1.65 -5.30
N ILE A 73 -0.28 -1.12 -5.64
CA ILE A 73 0.94 -1.91 -5.88
C ILE A 73 1.49 -2.49 -4.58
N LEU A 74 1.62 -1.69 -3.51
CA LEU A 74 2.25 -2.19 -2.28
C LEU A 74 1.41 -3.27 -1.59
N PRO A 75 0.09 -3.09 -1.39
CA PRO A 75 -0.75 -4.17 -0.89
C PRO A 75 -0.66 -5.43 -1.75
N MET A 76 -0.75 -5.30 -3.07
CA MET A 76 -0.63 -6.43 -3.99
C MET A 76 0.71 -7.15 -3.86
N TYR A 77 1.81 -6.40 -3.77
CA TYR A 77 3.14 -6.97 -3.54
C TYR A 77 3.17 -7.79 -2.24
N ILE A 78 2.63 -7.24 -1.16
CA ILE A 78 2.62 -7.87 0.16
C ILE A 78 1.91 -9.23 0.10
N PHE A 79 0.68 -9.29 -0.42
CA PHE A 79 -0.08 -10.53 -0.38
C PHE A 79 0.31 -11.51 -1.50
N VAL A 80 0.88 -11.05 -2.62
CA VAL A 80 1.37 -11.94 -3.70
C VAL A 80 2.76 -12.52 -3.38
N LYS A 81 3.67 -11.70 -2.83
CA LYS A 81 5.08 -12.09 -2.59
C LYS A 81 5.35 -12.48 -1.14
N GLY A 82 4.47 -12.13 -0.20
CA GLY A 82 4.66 -12.39 1.23
C GLY A 82 5.81 -11.59 1.85
N LYS A 83 6.16 -10.44 1.26
CA LYS A 83 7.30 -9.59 1.64
C LYS A 83 6.87 -8.14 1.75
N VAL A 84 7.67 -7.35 2.45
CA VAL A 84 7.51 -5.90 2.48
C VAL A 84 8.51 -5.22 1.59
N GLU A 85 7.96 -4.35 0.75
CA GLU A 85 8.68 -3.38 -0.04
C GLU A 85 7.91 -2.06 0.07
N MET A 86 8.63 -0.98 0.36
CA MET A 86 8.07 0.36 0.49
C MET A 86 8.35 1.23 -0.73
N ASN A 87 9.33 0.83 -1.54
CA ASN A 87 9.58 1.39 -2.84
C ASN A 87 8.62 0.77 -3.87
N MET A 88 7.56 1.51 -4.19
CA MET A 88 6.56 1.12 -5.18
C MET A 88 7.16 0.75 -6.54
N PHE A 89 8.22 1.41 -6.99
CA PHE A 89 8.85 1.13 -8.28
C PHE A 89 9.56 -0.23 -8.29
N LYS A 90 10.23 -0.58 -7.19
CA LYS A 90 10.84 -1.91 -7.02
C LYS A 90 9.76 -2.99 -6.90
N ALA A 91 8.70 -2.73 -6.14
CA ALA A 91 7.56 -3.65 -6.03
C ALA A 91 6.90 -3.91 -7.40
N MET A 92 6.76 -2.85 -8.20
CA MET A 92 6.21 -2.90 -9.57
C MET A 92 7.06 -3.79 -10.48
N GLU A 93 8.38 -3.60 -10.48
CA GLU A 93 9.34 -4.42 -11.23
C GLU A 93 9.26 -5.90 -10.83
N GLU A 94 9.29 -6.21 -9.54
CA GLU A 94 9.23 -7.58 -9.03
C GLU A 94 7.86 -8.27 -9.26
N LEU A 95 6.79 -7.49 -9.45
CA LEU A 95 5.47 -7.97 -9.86
C LEU A 95 5.34 -8.14 -11.38
N GLY A 96 6.32 -7.69 -12.17
CA GLY A 96 6.24 -7.72 -13.63
C GLY A 96 5.17 -6.77 -14.18
N LEU A 97 4.97 -5.63 -13.51
CA LEU A 97 4.03 -4.60 -13.96
C LEU A 97 4.77 -3.60 -14.86
N GLU A 98 4.34 -3.52 -16.13
CA GLU A 98 4.82 -2.55 -17.09
C GLU A 98 3.83 -1.37 -17.11
N LEU A 99 4.09 -0.37 -16.27
CA LEU A 99 3.24 0.83 -16.14
C LEU A 99 4.05 2.08 -16.47
N GLU A 100 3.50 2.96 -17.30
CA GLU A 100 4.13 4.22 -17.74
C GLU A 100 3.78 5.38 -16.80
N GLY A 101 2.54 5.42 -16.30
CA GLY A 101 2.02 6.50 -15.47
C GLY A 101 2.81 6.77 -14.19
N PRO A 102 3.32 5.77 -13.45
CA PRO A 102 4.12 6.02 -12.25
C PRO A 102 5.39 6.84 -12.51
N GLU A 103 6.14 6.55 -13.58
CA GLU A 103 7.36 7.29 -13.91
C GLU A 103 7.04 8.70 -14.40
N LEU A 104 6.05 8.85 -15.30
CA LEU A 104 5.54 10.16 -15.73
C LEU A 104 5.15 11.04 -14.52
N CYS A 105 4.34 10.50 -13.61
CA CYS A 105 3.87 11.26 -12.46
C CYS A 105 5.01 11.63 -11.50
N LYS A 106 6.00 10.76 -11.34
CA LYS A 106 7.20 11.01 -10.52
C LYS A 106 8.05 12.12 -11.12
N GLU A 107 8.29 12.09 -12.42
CA GLU A 107 9.02 13.16 -13.13
C GLU A 107 8.32 14.50 -12.96
N LEU A 108 7.01 14.57 -13.21
CA LEU A 108 6.23 15.81 -13.07
C LEU A 108 6.16 16.32 -11.62
N TYR A 109 6.10 15.42 -10.64
CA TYR A 109 6.03 15.77 -9.22
C TYR A 109 7.37 16.28 -8.65
N THR A 110 8.47 15.67 -9.09
CA THR A 110 9.83 15.93 -8.59
C THR A 110 10.60 16.96 -9.42
N ALA A 111 10.07 17.36 -10.58
CA ALA A 111 10.64 18.40 -11.41
C ALA A 111 10.93 19.67 -10.58
N PRO A 112 12.12 20.29 -10.75
CA PRO A 112 12.43 21.57 -10.11
C PRO A 112 11.34 22.60 -10.40
N TYR A 113 11.03 23.47 -9.43
CA TYR A 113 10.01 24.52 -9.58
C TYR A 113 10.21 25.39 -10.84
N THR A 114 11.44 25.49 -11.34
CA THR A 114 11.83 26.27 -12.52
C THR A 114 11.77 25.50 -13.86
N ARG A 115 11.47 24.19 -13.84
CA ARG A 115 11.47 23.31 -15.03
C ARG A 115 10.13 22.62 -15.30
N GLY A 116 9.01 23.30 -15.00
CA GLY A 116 7.69 22.77 -15.37
C GLY A 116 7.17 21.72 -14.41
N ARG A 117 7.38 21.89 -13.10
CA ARG A 117 6.56 21.19 -12.10
C ARG A 117 5.09 21.48 -12.37
N ARG A 118 4.29 20.46 -12.66
CA ARG A 118 2.87 20.62 -12.99
C ARG A 118 2.01 20.20 -11.81
N ALA A 119 1.08 21.08 -11.43
CA ALA A 119 0.09 20.78 -10.40
C ALA A 119 -0.94 19.74 -10.87
N SER A 120 -1.16 19.65 -12.18
CA SER A 120 -2.18 18.82 -12.83
C SER A 120 -1.71 18.29 -14.18
N LEU A 121 -2.14 17.07 -14.52
CA LEU A 121 -1.92 16.39 -15.79
C LEU A 121 -2.68 17.08 -16.95
N SER A 122 -2.20 16.90 -18.18
CA SER A 122 -2.95 17.28 -19.39
C SER A 122 -4.10 16.30 -19.59
N GLU A 123 -5.02 16.58 -20.52
CA GLU A 123 -6.14 15.65 -20.77
C GLU A 123 -5.62 14.26 -21.21
N ASP A 124 -4.67 14.23 -22.15
CA ASP A 124 -4.12 12.97 -22.66
C ASP A 124 -3.34 12.19 -21.59
N GLU A 125 -2.53 12.89 -20.78
CA GLU A 125 -1.81 12.30 -19.65
C GLU A 125 -2.79 11.76 -18.59
N TYR A 126 -3.86 12.53 -18.31
CA TYR A 126 -4.88 12.16 -17.35
C TYR A 126 -5.62 10.90 -17.76
N GLU A 127 -6.11 10.82 -19.01
CA GLU A 127 -6.84 9.65 -19.48
C GLU A 127 -5.97 8.39 -19.52
N MET A 128 -4.69 8.51 -19.92
CA MET A 128 -3.74 7.40 -19.87
C MET A 128 -3.51 6.90 -18.44
N VAL A 129 -3.16 7.80 -17.52
CA VAL A 129 -2.91 7.43 -16.11
C VAL A 129 -4.17 6.88 -15.45
N ARG A 130 -5.34 7.46 -15.75
CA ARG A 130 -6.63 6.98 -15.26
C ARG A 130 -6.93 5.57 -15.75
N ALA A 131 -6.73 5.28 -17.03
CA ALA A 131 -6.94 3.95 -17.60
C ALA A 131 -6.04 2.91 -16.92
N GLU A 132 -4.74 3.21 -16.76
CA GLU A 132 -3.80 2.34 -16.06
C GLU A 132 -4.21 2.07 -14.61
N ILE A 133 -4.61 3.11 -13.85
CA ILE A 133 -5.07 2.95 -12.46
C ILE A 133 -6.27 2.02 -12.38
N TRP A 134 -7.24 2.18 -13.28
CA TRP A 134 -8.44 1.33 -13.29
C TRP A 134 -8.13 -0.11 -13.72
N ASP A 135 -7.23 -0.33 -14.67
CA ASP A 135 -6.79 -1.67 -15.04
C ASP A 135 -5.98 -2.34 -13.94
N LEU A 136 -5.14 -1.58 -13.24
CA LEU A 136 -4.44 -2.04 -12.05
C LEU A 136 -5.40 -2.37 -10.90
N TYR A 137 -6.47 -1.59 -10.72
CA TYR A 137 -7.53 -1.88 -9.76
C TYR A 137 -8.23 -3.21 -10.07
N LYS A 138 -8.54 -3.50 -11.34
CA LYS A 138 -9.09 -4.81 -11.74
C LYS A 138 -8.11 -5.95 -11.43
N LYS A 139 -6.81 -5.76 -11.72
CA LYS A 139 -5.76 -6.73 -11.37
C LYS A 139 -5.72 -6.97 -9.86
N TYR A 140 -5.75 -5.91 -9.07
CA TYR A 140 -5.82 -5.97 -7.61
C TYR A 140 -7.06 -6.73 -7.12
N GLU A 141 -8.23 -6.51 -7.74
CA GLU A 141 -9.45 -7.24 -7.40
C GLU A 141 -9.35 -8.73 -7.74
N SER A 142 -8.66 -9.09 -8.82
CA SER A 142 -8.44 -10.49 -9.21
C SER A 142 -7.29 -11.19 -8.48
N ALA A 143 -6.43 -10.43 -7.79
CA ALA A 143 -5.22 -10.99 -7.22
C ALA A 143 -5.54 -11.84 -5.99
N GLU A 144 -5.09 -13.09 -6.02
CA GLU A 144 -5.20 -14.02 -4.90
C GLU A 144 -4.04 -13.80 -3.92
N GLY A 145 -4.36 -13.90 -2.63
CA GLY A 145 -3.39 -13.81 -1.55
C GLY A 145 -3.57 -14.96 -0.57
N PRO A 146 -2.72 -15.06 0.46
CA PRO A 146 -2.87 -16.09 1.49
C PRO A 146 -4.24 -15.97 2.18
N ALA A 147 -4.79 -17.13 2.54
CA ALA A 147 -5.97 -17.19 3.39
C ALA A 147 -5.62 -16.76 4.82
N TRP A 148 -6.61 -16.23 5.54
CA TRP A 148 -6.45 -15.84 6.94
C TRP A 148 -6.12 -17.06 7.82
N ASP A 149 -5.02 -16.99 8.56
CA ASP A 149 -4.60 -18.01 9.52
C ASP A 149 -4.84 -17.53 10.96
N GLU A 150 -6.03 -17.86 11.48
CA GLU A 150 -6.43 -17.53 12.85
C GLU A 150 -5.48 -18.14 13.90
N GLY A 151 -5.00 -19.36 13.67
CA GLY A 151 -4.13 -20.05 14.62
C GLY A 151 -2.78 -19.34 14.77
N ARG A 152 -2.20 -18.95 13.64
CA ARG A 152 -0.98 -18.15 13.60
C ARG A 152 -1.17 -16.78 14.22
N TRP A 153 -2.28 -16.11 13.96
CA TRP A 153 -2.61 -14.84 14.60
C TRP A 153 -2.69 -14.97 16.13
N LEU A 154 -3.42 -15.96 16.65
CA LEU A 154 -3.57 -16.20 18.09
C LEU A 154 -2.21 -16.45 18.76
N SER A 155 -1.34 -17.23 18.11
CA SER A 155 0.02 -17.48 18.58
C SER A 155 0.85 -16.19 18.67
N LEU A 156 0.84 -15.39 17.60
CA LEU A 156 1.54 -14.11 17.55
C LEU A 156 1.02 -13.14 18.62
N LYS A 157 -0.30 -13.00 18.74
CA LYS A 157 -0.96 -12.16 19.74
C LYS A 157 -0.55 -12.54 21.16
N ALA A 158 -0.55 -13.84 21.49
CA ALA A 158 -0.15 -14.31 22.82
C ALA A 158 1.33 -13.99 23.15
N ARG A 159 2.21 -13.98 22.16
CA ARG A 159 3.62 -13.60 22.33
C ARG A 159 3.80 -12.09 22.49
N LEU A 160 3.08 -11.28 21.69
CA LEU A 160 3.09 -9.83 21.80
C LEU A 160 2.57 -9.35 23.17
N ILE A 161 1.50 -9.95 23.68
CA ILE A 161 0.98 -9.67 25.02
C ILE A 161 2.05 -9.96 26.08
N ARG A 162 2.70 -11.13 26.01
CA ARG A 162 3.76 -11.50 26.96
C ARG A 162 4.97 -10.57 26.93
N THR A 163 5.35 -10.11 25.75
CA THR A 163 6.55 -9.28 25.56
C THR A 163 6.33 -7.86 26.07
N TYR A 164 5.12 -7.32 25.90
CA TYR A 164 4.89 -5.88 26.03
C TYR A 164 3.87 -5.47 27.10
N TYR A 165 3.14 -6.42 27.71
CA TYR A 165 2.10 -6.15 28.71
C TYR A 165 2.25 -6.93 30.01
N THR A 166 3.19 -7.87 30.08
CA THR A 166 3.51 -8.59 31.31
C THR A 166 4.95 -8.33 31.79
N ALA A 167 5.59 -7.28 31.29
CA ALA A 167 6.87 -6.76 31.78
C ALA A 167 6.63 -5.67 32.83
#